data_AF-A0A1S9A5Q1-F1
#
_entry.id   AF-A0A1S9A5Q1-F1
#
_cell.length_a   1.000
_cell.length_b   1.000
_cell.length_c   1.000
_cell.angle_alpha   90.00
_cell.angle_beta   90.00
_cell.angle_gamma   90.00
#
_symmetry.space_group_name_H-M   'P 1'
#
loop_
_entity.id
_entity.type
_entity.pdbx_description
1 polymer ?
#
loop_
_entity_poly.entity_id
_entity_poly.type
_entity_poly.pdbx_seq_one_letter_code
_entity_poly.pdbx_strand_id
1 'polypeptide(L)'
;MKAINYLNYFFVAAPIILIIIGLFTSSELACFGLLFTILTGLFQLIFGIKMLIDEPDDKNLQAYVNGVIFFFLLWPVNAFIMHFEFIYFLLFIIPIILAIYFSIITYKKAYQ
;
A
#
# COMPACT_ATOMS: atom_id res chain seq x y z
N MET A 1 18.24 4.54 2.60
CA MET A 1 17.07 3.80 3.12
C MET A 1 16.27 4.55 4.19
N LYS A 2 16.89 5.19 5.19
CA LYS A 2 16.17 5.95 6.24
C LYS A 2 15.17 6.98 5.72
N ALA A 3 15.54 7.77 4.70
CA ALA A 3 14.64 8.75 4.08
C ALA A 3 13.36 8.09 3.49
N ILE A 4 13.51 6.97 2.78
CA ILE A 4 12.38 6.22 2.22
C ILE A 4 11.49 5.68 3.36
N ASN A 5 12.08 5.18 4.44
CA ASN A 5 11.33 4.72 5.61
C ASN A 5 10.52 5.84 6.28
N TYR A 6 11.11 7.03 6.47
CA TYR A 6 10.38 8.18 7.04
C TYR A 6 9.27 8.68 6.11
N LEU A 7 9.51 8.74 4.80
CA LEU A 7 8.48 9.05 3.83
C LEU A 7 7.36 8.02 3.86
N ASN A 8 7.69 6.73 3.96
CA ASN A 8 6.69 5.68 4.08
C ASN A 8 5.81 5.85 5.32
N TYR A 9 6.39 6.17 6.48
CA TYR A 9 5.59 6.49 7.68
C TYR A 9 4.68 7.69 7.47
N PHE A 10 5.17 8.75 6.82
CA PHE A 10 4.33 9.90 6.49
C PHE A 10 3.15 9.48 5.60
N PHE A 11 3.42 8.75 4.51
CA PHE A 11 2.38 8.31 3.59
C PHE A 11 1.37 7.36 4.25
N VAL A 12 1.79 6.47 5.14
CA VAL A 12 0.86 5.57 5.85
C VAL A 12 0.08 6.28 6.96
N ALA A 13 0.73 7.17 7.73
CA ALA A 13 0.10 7.82 8.88
C ALA A 13 -0.83 8.98 8.49
N ALA A 14 -0.47 9.79 7.49
CA ALA A 14 -1.26 10.91 7.03
C ALA A 14 -2.73 10.55 6.68
N PRO A 15 -3.03 9.53 5.85
CA PRO A 15 -4.40 9.16 5.51
C PRO A 15 -5.16 8.69 6.76
N ILE A 16 -4.50 7.93 7.66
CA ILE A 16 -5.12 7.46 8.92
C ILE A 16 -5.53 8.66 9.78
N ILE A 17 -4.63 9.62 9.97
CA ILE A 17 -4.89 10.82 10.77
C ILE A 17 -6.02 11.65 10.13
N LEU A 18 -5.99 11.87 8.82
CA LEU A 18 -7.02 12.62 8.10
C LEU A 18 -8.40 11.96 8.20
N ILE A 19 -8.46 10.63 8.06
CA ILE A 19 -9.69 9.85 8.22
C ILE A 19 -10.21 10.00 9.66
N ILE A 20 -9.37 9.75 10.67
CA ILE A 20 -9.79 9.83 12.08
C ILE A 20 -10.31 11.23 12.41
N ILE A 21 -9.58 12.29 12.05
CA ILE A 21 -10.02 13.66 12.31
C ILE A 21 -11.31 13.94 11.55
N GLY A 22 -11.39 13.58 10.27
CA GLY A 22 -12.57 13.78 9.43
C GLY A 22 -13.83 13.09 9.95
N LEU A 23 -13.70 11.92 10.60
CA LEU A 23 -14.83 11.25 11.26
C LEU A 23 -15.44 12.08 12.40
N PHE A 24 -14.65 12.96 13.05
CA PHE A 24 -15.11 13.84 14.13
C PHE A 24 -15.43 15.27 13.67
N THR A 25 -14.92 15.71 12.51
CA THR A 25 -15.04 17.09 12.04
C THR A 25 -15.85 17.24 10.77
N SER A 26 -15.43 16.60 9.67
CA SER A 26 -16.10 16.71 8.37
C SER A 26 -15.83 15.52 7.45
N SER A 27 -16.87 15.09 6.73
CA SER A 27 -16.79 13.99 5.76
C SER A 27 -15.85 14.29 4.59
N GLU A 28 -15.68 15.55 4.22
CA GLU A 28 -14.75 15.99 3.17
C GLU A 28 -13.31 15.69 3.57
N LEU A 29 -12.95 15.92 4.84
CA LEU A 29 -11.61 15.64 5.34
C LEU A 29 -11.33 14.13 5.38
N ALA A 30 -12.33 13.33 5.77
CA ALA A 30 -12.23 11.87 5.71
C ALA A 30 -12.07 11.37 4.26
N CYS A 31 -12.80 11.97 3.31
CA CYS A 31 -12.67 11.69 1.89
C CYS A 31 -11.26 12.05 1.36
N PHE A 32 -10.70 13.18 1.77
CA PHE A 32 -9.30 13.51 1.46
C PHE A 32 -8.31 12.48 2.01
N GLY A 33 -8.54 11.98 3.23
CA GLY A 33 -7.73 10.90 3.79
C GLY A 33 -7.81 9.60 2.96
N LEU A 34 -9.00 9.22 2.49
CA LEU A 34 -9.18 8.08 1.58
C LEU A 34 -8.47 8.30 0.23
N LEU A 35 -8.58 9.49 -0.37
CA LEU A 35 -7.87 9.81 -1.61
C LEU A 35 -6.34 9.78 -1.42
N PHE A 36 -5.85 10.16 -0.24
CA PHE A 36 -4.43 10.11 0.09
C PHE A 36 -3.88 8.67 0.18
N THR A 37 -4.73 7.66 0.36
CA THR A 37 -4.31 6.24 0.26
C THR A 37 -3.85 5.88 -1.16
N ILE A 38 -4.36 6.55 -2.20
CA ILE A 38 -3.90 6.38 -3.59
C ILE A 38 -2.46 6.86 -3.73
N LEU A 39 -2.14 8.03 -3.15
CA LEU A 39 -0.77 8.56 -3.13
C LEU A 39 0.18 7.63 -2.36
N THR A 40 -0.32 7.03 -1.28
CA THR A 40 0.41 6.02 -0.49
C THR A 40 0.76 4.81 -1.34
N GLY A 41 -0.24 4.21 -2.00
CA GLY A 41 -0.04 3.08 -2.90
C GLY A 41 0.92 3.41 -4.04
N LEU A 42 0.80 4.59 -4.66
CA LEU A 42 1.69 5.04 -5.72
C LEU A 42 3.14 5.18 -5.23
N PHE A 43 3.36 5.82 -4.08
CA PHE A 43 4.67 5.94 -3.47
C PHE A 43 5.29 4.55 -3.23
N GLN A 44 4.55 3.65 -2.59
CA GLN A 44 5.05 2.33 -2.24
C GLN A 44 5.29 1.45 -3.49
N LEU A 45 4.49 1.62 -4.55
CA LEU A 45 4.71 0.95 -5.84
C LEU A 45 6.03 1.41 -6.47
N ILE A 46 6.24 2.72 -6.60
CA ILE A 46 7.43 3.30 -7.25
C ILE A 46 8.69 2.87 -6.49
N PHE A 47 8.71 3.05 -5.17
CA PHE A 47 9.88 2.71 -4.37
C PHE A 47 10.08 1.20 -4.24
N GLY A 48 9.00 0.41 -4.19
CA GLY A 48 9.11 -1.05 -4.21
C GLY A 48 9.75 -1.58 -5.49
N ILE A 49 9.33 -1.08 -6.66
CA ILE A 49 9.94 -1.44 -7.95
C ILE A 49 11.39 -0.99 -7.99
N LYS A 50 11.67 0.27 -7.64
CA LYS A 50 13.03 0.81 -7.63
C LYS A 50 13.95 -0.03 -6.74
N MET A 51 13.51 -0.39 -5.55
CA MET A 51 14.29 -1.22 -4.63
C MET A 51 14.50 -2.63 -5.17
N LEU A 52 13.52 -3.21 -5.84
CA LEU A 52 13.67 -4.53 -6.48
C LEU A 52 14.66 -4.49 -7.66
N ILE A 53 14.70 -3.39 -8.42
CA ILE A 53 15.69 -3.23 -9.50
C ILE A 53 17.11 -3.17 -8.92
N ASP A 54 17.30 -2.49 -7.80
CA ASP A 54 18.60 -2.39 -7.13
C ASP A 54 19.01 -3.70 -6.45
N GLU A 55 18.04 -4.44 -5.90
CA GLU A 55 18.26 -5.67 -5.12
C GLU A 55 17.35 -6.82 -5.63
N PRO A 56 17.60 -7.34 -6.84
CA PRO A 56 16.69 -8.27 -7.51
C PRO A 56 16.52 -9.61 -6.78
N ASP A 57 17.51 -10.04 -6.01
CA ASP A 57 17.50 -11.32 -5.29
C ASP A 57 16.83 -11.24 -3.90
N ASP A 58 16.37 -10.05 -3.47
CA ASP A 58 15.66 -9.90 -2.20
C ASP A 58 14.26 -10.50 -2.28
N LYS A 59 14.09 -11.68 -1.69
CA LYS A 59 12.82 -12.42 -1.65
C LYS A 59 11.66 -11.63 -1.03
N ASN A 60 11.92 -10.71 -0.10
CA ASN A 60 10.87 -9.90 0.49
C ASN A 60 10.36 -8.84 -0.49
N LEU A 61 11.27 -8.22 -1.24
CA LEU A 61 10.90 -7.25 -2.29
C LEU A 61 10.19 -7.95 -3.44
N GLN A 62 10.64 -9.12 -3.85
CA GLN A 62 9.94 -9.94 -4.84
C GLN A 62 8.52 -10.28 -4.37
N ALA A 63 8.36 -10.75 -3.13
CA ALA A 63 7.05 -11.06 -2.57
C ALA A 63 6.13 -9.83 -2.52
N TYR A 64 6.66 -8.68 -2.14
CA TYR A 64 5.92 -7.42 -2.14
C TYR A 64 5.43 -7.06 -3.55
N VAL A 65 6.34 -6.99 -4.53
CA VAL A 65 5.99 -6.62 -5.91
C VAL A 65 5.02 -7.64 -6.54
N ASN A 66 5.24 -8.94 -6.30
CA ASN A 66 4.30 -9.98 -6.75
C ASN A 66 2.92 -9.81 -6.11
N GLY A 67 2.85 -9.42 -4.83
CA GLY A 67 1.59 -9.11 -4.16
C GLY A 67 0.87 -7.91 -4.76
N VAL A 68 1.61 -6.86 -5.14
CA VAL A 68 1.05 -5.69 -5.83
C VAL A 68 0.53 -6.07 -7.23
N ILE A 69 1.29 -6.85 -8.00
CA ILE A 69 0.85 -7.36 -9.30
C ILE A 69 -0.41 -8.21 -9.13
N PHE A 70 -0.41 -9.13 -8.15
CA PHE A 70 -1.56 -9.97 -7.84
C PHE A 70 -2.80 -9.13 -7.50
N PHE A 71 -2.66 -8.09 -6.68
CA PHE A 71 -3.75 -7.17 -6.37
C PHE A 71 -4.36 -6.53 -7.63
N PHE A 72 -3.52 -5.98 -8.51
CA PHE A 72 -4.00 -5.35 -9.75
C PHE A 72 -4.60 -6.35 -10.75
N LEU A 73 -4.13 -7.60 -10.78
CA LEU A 73 -4.71 -8.65 -11.61
C LEU A 73 -6.03 -9.19 -11.04
N LEU A 74 -6.15 -9.27 -9.72
CA LEU A 74 -7.36 -9.78 -9.06
C LEU A 74 -8.58 -8.90 -9.35
N TRP A 75 -8.37 -7.59 -9.51
CA TRP A 75 -9.43 -6.62 -9.76
C TRP A 75 -10.22 -6.90 -11.07
N PRO A 76 -9.61 -6.90 -12.27
CA PRO A 76 -10.32 -7.22 -13.51
C PRO A 76 -10.74 -8.69 -13.58
N VAL A 77 -9.96 -9.63 -13.06
CA VAL A 77 -10.34 -11.05 -13.07
C VAL A 77 -11.63 -11.26 -12.27
N ASN A 78 -11.77 -10.62 -11.11
CA ASN A 78 -13.03 -10.70 -10.38
C ASN A 78 -14.17 -9.97 -11.08
N ALA A 79 -13.90 -8.77 -11.62
CA ALA A 79 -14.93 -7.94 -12.24
C ALA A 79 -15.51 -8.54 -13.53
N PHE A 80 -14.72 -9.29 -14.31
CA PHE A 80 -15.12 -9.78 -15.63
C PHE A 80 -15.30 -11.30 -15.72
N ILE A 81 -14.75 -12.07 -14.77
CA ILE A 81 -14.70 -13.54 -14.87
C ILE A 81 -15.38 -14.20 -13.68
N MET A 82 -14.93 -13.90 -12.46
CA MET A 82 -15.36 -14.66 -11.27
C MET A 82 -16.65 -14.13 -10.63
N HIS A 83 -16.82 -12.80 -10.55
CA HIS A 83 -17.94 -12.14 -9.89
C HIS A 83 -18.19 -12.60 -8.44
N PHE A 84 -17.14 -12.97 -7.70
CA PHE A 84 -17.28 -13.43 -6.33
C PHE A 84 -17.31 -12.25 -5.35
N GLU A 85 -18.37 -12.18 -4.54
CA GLU A 85 -18.53 -11.13 -3.51
C GLU A 85 -17.38 -11.11 -2.51
N PHE A 86 -16.95 -12.30 -2.07
CA PHE A 86 -15.83 -12.45 -1.14
C PHE A 86 -14.52 -11.82 -1.65
N ILE A 87 -14.31 -11.79 -2.96
CA ILE A 87 -13.10 -11.19 -3.53
C ILE A 87 -13.11 -9.67 -3.38
N TYR A 88 -14.26 -9.00 -3.38
CA TYR A 88 -14.32 -7.56 -3.08
C TYR A 88 -13.85 -7.25 -1.67
N PHE A 89 -14.13 -8.12 -0.70
CA PHE A 89 -13.59 -8.00 0.66
C PHE A 89 -12.06 -8.14 0.67
N LEU A 90 -11.51 -9.09 -0.09
CA LEU A 90 -10.06 -9.23 -0.25
C LEU A 90 -9.41 -8.00 -0.90
N LEU A 91 -10.06 -7.42 -1.92
CA LEU A 91 -9.58 -6.23 -2.61
C LEU A 91 -9.54 -5.00 -1.69
N PHE A 92 -10.36 -4.96 -0.65
CA PHE A 92 -10.28 -3.92 0.38
C PHE A 92 -9.12 -4.15 1.35
N ILE A 93 -8.85 -5.40 1.73
CA ILE A 93 -7.84 -5.75 2.75
C ILE A 93 -6.41 -5.81 2.20
N ILE A 94 -6.22 -6.33 0.99
CA ILE A 94 -4.88 -6.54 0.40
C ILE A 94 -4.03 -5.25 0.39
N PRO A 95 -4.54 -4.07 0.00
CA PRO A 95 -3.77 -2.83 0.07
C PRO A 95 -3.24 -2.51 1.47
N ILE A 96 -4.02 -2.78 2.52
CA ILE A 96 -3.62 -2.57 3.91
C ILE A 96 -2.47 -3.50 4.28
N ILE A 97 -2.58 -4.78 3.92
CA ILE A 97 -1.54 -5.79 4.18
C ILE A 97 -0.25 -5.41 3.44
N LEU A 98 -0.34 -5.01 2.17
CA LEU A 98 0.81 -4.60 1.36
C LEU A 98 1.48 -3.35 1.94
N ALA A 99 0.70 -2.37 2.40
CA ALA A 99 1.25 -1.16 3.03
C ALA A 99 2.01 -1.46 4.32
N ILE A 100 1.49 -2.36 5.15
CA ILE A 100 2.18 -2.83 6.36
C ILE A 100 3.45 -3.60 5.97
N TYR A 101 3.36 -4.50 5.00
CA TYR A 101 4.50 -5.31 4.57
C TYR A 101 5.64 -4.46 4.01
N PHE A 102 5.34 -3.47 3.17
CA PHE A 102 6.33 -2.51 2.68
C PHE A 102 6.96 -1.68 3.80
N SER A 103 6.16 -1.30 4.80
CA SER A 103 6.65 -0.61 6.00
C SER A 103 7.66 -1.45 6.78
N ILE A 104 7.44 -2.77 6.88
CA ILE A 104 8.37 -3.69 7.54
C ILE A 104 9.67 -3.82 6.73
N ILE A 105 9.59 -3.97 5.40
CA ILE A 105 10.77 -4.07 4.53
C ILE A 105 11.63 -2.82 4.63
N THR A 106 11.02 -1.65 4.51
CA THR A 106 11.73 -0.36 4.54
C THR A 106 12.34 -0.07 5.91
N TYR A 107 11.67 -0.47 7.00
CA TYR A 107 12.23 -0.37 8.34
C TYR A 107 13.46 -1.27 8.51
N LYS A 108 13.36 -2.56 8.14
CA LYS A 108 14.49 -3.50 8.23
C LYS A 108 15.70 -2.95 7.47
N LYS A 109 15.54 -2.59 6.19
CA LYS A 109 16.64 -2.04 5.38
C LYS A 109 17.17 -0.68 5.84
N ALA A 110 16.46 0.03 6.72
CA ALA A 110 16.90 1.32 7.24
C ALA A 110 17.73 1.22 8.53
N TYR A 111 17.59 0.13 9.29
CA TYR A 111 18.14 0.00 10.64
C TYR A 111 18.76 -1.38 10.96
N GLN A 112 18.61 -2.37 10.10
CA GLN A 112 19.25 -3.69 10.16
C GLN A 112 20.17 -3.85 8.95
#